data_AF-A0A957LVL0-F1
#
_entry.id   AF-A0A957LVL0-F1
#
_cell.length_a   1.000
_cell.length_b   1.000
_cell.length_c   1.000
_cell.angle_alpha   90.00
_cell.angle_beta   90.00
_cell.angle_gamma   90.00
#
_symmetry.space_group_name_H-M   'P 1'
#
loop_
_entity.id
_entity.type
_entity.pdbx_description
1 polymer ?
#
loop_
_entity_poly.entity_id
_entity_poly.type
_entity_poly.pdbx_seq_one_letter_code
_entity_poly.pdbx_strand_id
1 'polypeptide(L)'
;WARKLEEAGCHVAYGLVGLKTHCKVSLAIRQEEDGLRAYYHVGTGNYNAKTSSVYTDLGLFSCNAEIGADLMDLFNYLTGYSYQVDYRKLLVAPVNMRQRFIELIDQEIGHALSGSEGRIVAKMNGLEDPMIVRKLYEASQAGVSIDLIVRGNCRLRPGIPGVSDNIRVLSIIGRNLEHSRIFYFANNGAPLYYIGSADWMRRNLSSRVETAIPIEDPRIQEYMWLILHSSLNDYRQAWEMLPDGRYRQRQPFAGSNALESGGVQNYLMQHTRLTSTLGG
;
A
#
# COMPACT_ATOMS: atom_id res chain seq x y z
N TRP A 1 -29.33 -2.11 -0.80
CA TRP A 1 -28.67 -3.42 -0.69
C TRP A 1 -28.94 -4.09 0.63
N ALA A 2 -28.70 -3.43 1.79
CA ALA A 2 -28.90 -4.01 3.13
C ALA A 2 -30.21 -4.80 3.29
N ARG A 3 -31.38 -4.16 3.12
CA ARG A 3 -32.69 -4.83 3.22
C ARG A 3 -32.84 -6.07 2.34
N LYS A 4 -32.35 -6.02 1.09
CA LYS A 4 -32.41 -7.18 0.17
C LYS A 4 -31.50 -8.33 0.62
N LEU A 5 -30.39 -8.03 1.28
CA LEU A 5 -29.47 -9.04 1.83
C LEU A 5 -30.07 -9.65 3.11
N GLU A 6 -30.65 -8.83 3.97
CA GLU A 6 -31.35 -9.29 5.17
C GLU A 6 -32.54 -10.19 4.82
N GLU A 7 -33.35 -9.81 3.82
CA GLU A 7 -34.44 -10.63 3.28
C GLU A 7 -33.94 -11.97 2.71
N ALA A 8 -32.68 -12.05 2.28
CA ALA A 8 -32.03 -13.27 1.80
C ALA A 8 -31.31 -14.07 2.91
N GLY A 9 -31.46 -13.67 4.18
CA GLY A 9 -30.87 -14.35 5.35
C GLY A 9 -29.45 -13.91 5.72
N CYS A 10 -28.92 -12.85 5.11
CA CYS A 10 -27.63 -12.30 5.49
C CYS A 10 -27.74 -11.46 6.76
N HIS A 11 -26.80 -11.62 7.70
CA HIS A 11 -26.63 -10.67 8.80
C HIS A 11 -25.87 -9.43 8.30
N VAL A 12 -26.55 -8.29 8.25
CA VAL A 12 -25.95 -7.02 7.81
C VAL A 12 -25.61 -6.17 9.03
N ALA A 13 -24.31 -6.01 9.30
CA ALA A 13 -23.83 -5.10 10.32
C ALA A 13 -23.47 -3.74 9.72
N TYR A 14 -23.91 -2.68 10.40
CA TYR A 14 -23.45 -1.33 10.12
C TYR A 14 -22.20 -1.09 10.97
N GLY A 15 -21.11 -0.66 10.33
CA GLY A 15 -19.80 -0.53 10.98
C GLY A 15 -19.79 0.39 12.20
N LEU A 16 -18.65 0.43 12.90
CA LEU A 16 -18.49 1.15 14.16
C LEU A 16 -18.92 2.62 14.10
N VAL A 17 -19.69 3.06 15.10
CA VAL A 17 -20.16 4.44 15.21
C VAL A 17 -18.98 5.40 15.22
N GLY A 18 -19.04 6.42 14.37
CA GLY A 18 -17.98 7.43 14.23
C GLY A 18 -16.81 7.04 13.32
N LEU A 19 -16.72 5.79 12.87
CA LEU A 19 -15.70 5.32 11.91
C LEU A 19 -16.33 4.91 10.58
N LYS A 20 -15.62 5.21 9.48
CA LYS A 20 -16.01 4.69 8.15
C LYS A 20 -15.21 3.44 7.84
N THR A 21 -15.89 2.31 7.61
CA THR A 21 -15.25 1.10 7.10
C THR A 21 -14.77 1.32 5.68
N HIS A 22 -13.46 1.20 5.46
CA HIS A 22 -12.82 1.41 4.16
C HIS A 22 -11.78 0.33 3.82
N CYS A 23 -11.60 -0.68 4.67
CA CYS A 23 -10.93 -1.93 4.31
C CYS A 23 -11.72 -2.71 3.25
N LYS A 24 -11.01 -3.44 2.38
CA LYS A 24 -11.60 -4.25 1.31
C LYS A 24 -11.19 -5.69 1.53
N VAL A 25 -12.01 -6.38 2.30
CA VAL A 25 -11.75 -7.73 2.77
C VAL A 25 -12.95 -8.59 2.45
N SER A 26 -12.70 -9.81 1.99
CA SER A 26 -13.66 -10.90 1.92
C SER A 26 -13.06 -12.11 2.62
N LEU A 27 -13.87 -12.86 3.36
CA LEU A 27 -13.46 -14.03 4.13
C LEU A 27 -14.51 -15.14 3.96
N ALA A 28 -14.05 -16.34 3.67
CA ALA A 28 -14.84 -17.55 3.60
C ALA A 28 -14.25 -18.59 4.54
N ILE A 29 -15.06 -19.10 5.46
CA ILE A 29 -14.69 -20.21 6.34
C ILE A 29 -15.30 -21.48 5.76
N ARG A 30 -14.47 -22.48 5.46
CA ARG A 30 -14.89 -23.75 4.86
C ARG A 30 -14.46 -24.90 5.76
N GLN A 31 -15.34 -25.90 5.90
CA GLN A 31 -14.99 -27.19 6.49
C GLN A 31 -14.19 -28.00 5.46
N GLU A 32 -12.93 -28.27 5.75
CA GLU A 32 -12.06 -29.19 5.04
C GLU A 32 -12.01 -30.55 5.75
N GLU A 33 -11.33 -31.52 5.13
CA GLU A 33 -11.03 -32.82 5.73
C GLU A 33 -10.23 -32.71 7.05
N ASP A 34 -9.33 -31.73 7.13
CA ASP A 34 -8.44 -31.50 8.28
C ASP A 34 -8.96 -30.45 9.29
N GLY A 35 -10.16 -29.89 9.06
CA GLY A 35 -10.80 -28.95 9.97
C GLY A 35 -11.33 -27.69 9.29
N LEU A 36 -11.61 -26.65 10.08
CA LEU A 36 -12.05 -25.36 9.54
C LEU A 36 -10.87 -24.59 8.94
N ARG A 37 -11.05 -24.08 7.74
CA ARG A 37 -10.05 -23.27 7.04
C ARG A 37 -10.62 -21.93 6.61
N ALA A 38 -9.83 -20.88 6.79
CA ALA A 38 -10.15 -19.52 6.38
C ALA A 38 -9.48 -19.19 5.04
N TYR A 39 -10.27 -18.85 4.04
CA TYR A 39 -9.82 -18.29 2.77
C TYR A 39 -10.21 -16.83 2.69
N TYR A 40 -9.30 -15.96 2.28
CA TYR A 40 -9.56 -14.53 2.28
C TYR A 40 -9.02 -13.84 1.05
N HIS A 41 -9.63 -12.69 0.76
CA HIS A 41 -9.14 -11.71 -0.19
C HIS A 41 -8.95 -10.37 0.51
N VAL A 42 -7.78 -9.74 0.39
CA VAL A 42 -7.52 -8.36 0.84
C VAL A 42 -7.08 -7.50 -0.34
N GLY A 43 -7.79 -6.39 -0.57
CA GLY A 43 -7.55 -5.50 -1.71
C GLY A 43 -7.13 -4.08 -1.35
N THR A 44 -6.39 -3.43 -2.24
CA THR A 44 -6.10 -1.99 -2.17
C THR A 44 -7.30 -1.13 -2.59
N GLY A 45 -8.20 -1.70 -3.39
CA GLY A 45 -9.38 -1.04 -3.94
C GLY A 45 -10.64 -1.89 -3.84
N ASN A 46 -11.78 -1.23 -4.09
CA ASN A 46 -13.12 -1.77 -3.83
C ASN A 46 -13.57 -2.80 -4.88
N TYR A 47 -14.60 -3.57 -4.53
CA TYR A 47 -15.17 -4.62 -5.39
C TYR A 47 -16.13 -4.09 -6.48
N ASN A 48 -16.04 -2.83 -6.87
CA ASN A 48 -16.92 -2.25 -7.90
C ASN A 48 -16.34 -2.50 -9.30
N ALA A 49 -17.07 -3.30 -10.09
CA ALA A 49 -16.71 -3.68 -11.45
C ALA A 49 -16.50 -2.48 -12.41
N LYS A 50 -17.16 -1.33 -12.16
CA LYS A 50 -16.98 -0.13 -12.98
C LYS A 50 -15.65 0.56 -12.68
N THR A 51 -15.23 0.60 -11.41
CA THR A 51 -13.95 1.25 -11.06
C THR A 51 -12.77 0.34 -11.35
N SER A 52 -12.94 -0.98 -11.29
CA SER A 52 -11.86 -1.93 -11.59
C SER A 52 -11.38 -1.88 -13.06
N SER A 53 -12.17 -1.35 -13.99
CA SER A 53 -11.76 -1.17 -15.40
C SER A 53 -10.88 0.06 -15.63
N VAL A 54 -10.87 0.99 -14.67
CA VAL A 54 -10.15 2.27 -14.78
C VAL A 54 -9.08 2.45 -13.72
N TYR A 55 -9.16 1.78 -12.57
CA TYR A 55 -8.22 1.92 -11.46
C TYR A 55 -7.18 0.81 -11.51
N THR A 56 -5.95 1.10 -11.06
CA THR A 56 -4.93 0.06 -10.81
C THR A 56 -5.01 -0.35 -9.34
N ASP A 57 -5.39 -1.60 -9.09
CA ASP A 57 -5.52 -2.16 -7.75
C ASP A 57 -4.83 -3.51 -7.64
N LEU A 58 -4.46 -3.86 -6.42
CA LEU A 58 -3.89 -5.15 -6.06
C LEU A 58 -4.84 -5.89 -5.12
N GLY A 59 -4.86 -7.21 -5.23
CA GLY A 59 -5.59 -8.10 -4.34
C GLY A 59 -4.73 -9.32 -4.01
N LEU A 60 -4.66 -9.67 -2.73
CA LEU A 60 -4.08 -10.95 -2.28
C LEU A 60 -5.22 -11.91 -1.96
N PHE A 61 -5.22 -13.08 -2.59
CA PHE A 61 -6.05 -14.22 -2.19
C PHE A 61 -5.16 -15.27 -1.50
N SER A 62 -5.49 -15.66 -0.27
CA SER A 62 -4.66 -16.58 0.50
C SER A 62 -5.48 -17.30 1.59
N CYS A 63 -4.85 -18.27 2.26
CA CYS A 63 -5.38 -19.02 3.39
C CYS A 63 -4.36 -19.16 4.52
N ASN A 64 -3.40 -18.22 4.64
CA ASN A 64 -2.45 -18.21 5.76
C ASN A 64 -3.23 -18.11 7.09
N ALA A 65 -2.98 -19.05 8.00
CA ALA A 65 -3.77 -19.20 9.22
C ALA A 65 -3.69 -17.98 10.15
N GLU A 66 -2.52 -17.35 10.30
CA GLU A 66 -2.33 -16.19 11.19
C GLU A 66 -3.04 -14.95 10.66
N ILE A 67 -2.93 -14.69 9.35
CA ILE A 67 -3.66 -13.59 8.70
C ILE A 67 -5.17 -13.89 8.70
N GLY A 68 -5.57 -15.14 8.47
CA GLY A 68 -6.97 -15.57 8.57
C GLY A 68 -7.55 -15.29 9.96
N ALA A 69 -6.79 -15.58 11.03
CA ALA A 69 -7.16 -15.28 12.40
C ALA A 69 -7.30 -13.78 12.65
N ASP A 70 -6.34 -12.96 12.20
CA ASP A 70 -6.43 -11.50 12.31
C ASP A 70 -7.65 -10.93 11.58
N LEU A 71 -8.01 -11.49 10.43
CA LEU A 71 -9.19 -11.06 9.68
C LEU A 71 -10.49 -11.46 10.39
N MET A 72 -10.55 -12.64 11.02
CA MET A 72 -11.69 -13.00 11.88
C MET A 72 -11.83 -12.01 13.05
N ASP A 73 -10.72 -11.66 13.71
CA ASP A 73 -10.71 -10.65 14.78
C ASP A 73 -11.16 -9.27 14.27
N LEU A 74 -10.78 -8.89 13.04
CA LEU A 74 -11.27 -7.68 12.38
C LEU A 74 -12.78 -7.71 12.12
N PHE A 75 -13.35 -8.83 11.66
CA PHE A 75 -14.80 -8.95 11.47
C PHE A 75 -15.55 -8.85 12.80
N ASN A 76 -15.03 -9.47 13.87
CA ASN A 76 -15.58 -9.34 15.23
C ASN A 76 -15.51 -7.89 15.74
N TYR A 77 -14.41 -7.20 15.47
CA TYR A 77 -14.26 -5.77 15.80
C TYR A 77 -15.28 -4.91 15.03
N LEU A 78 -15.45 -5.13 13.72
CA LEU A 78 -16.37 -4.36 12.88
C LEU A 78 -17.85 -4.53 13.25
N THR A 79 -18.21 -5.69 13.81
CA THR A 79 -19.56 -6.04 14.23
C THR A 79 -19.84 -5.70 15.69
N GLY A 80 -18.85 -5.18 16.43
CA GLY A 80 -18.99 -4.77 17.82
C GLY A 80 -18.94 -5.93 18.84
N TYR A 81 -18.53 -7.13 18.42
CA TYR A 81 -18.42 -8.29 19.31
C TYR A 81 -17.17 -8.27 20.20
N SER A 82 -16.11 -7.53 19.82
CA SER A 82 -14.87 -7.46 20.59
C SER A 82 -14.21 -6.08 20.48
N TYR A 83 -13.57 -5.63 21.57
CA TYR A 83 -12.61 -4.53 21.52
C TYR A 83 -11.22 -5.10 21.23
N GLN A 84 -10.88 -5.17 19.95
CA GLN A 84 -9.58 -5.67 19.53
C GLN A 84 -8.52 -4.58 19.68
N VAL A 85 -7.48 -4.87 20.47
CA VAL A 85 -6.37 -3.93 20.75
C VAL A 85 -5.10 -4.27 19.99
N ASP A 86 -4.97 -5.51 19.52
CA ASP A 86 -3.76 -5.99 18.85
C ASP A 86 -4.08 -7.01 17.75
N TYR A 87 -3.18 -7.11 16.78
CA TYR A 87 -3.24 -8.02 15.65
C TYR A 87 -1.85 -8.64 15.44
N ARG A 88 -1.79 -9.91 15.03
CA ARG A 88 -0.55 -10.68 14.93
C ARG A 88 0.34 -10.14 13.80
N LYS A 89 -0.26 -9.92 12.64
CA LYS A 89 0.39 -9.51 11.38
C LYS A 89 -0.31 -8.33 10.71
N LEU A 90 -1.63 -8.24 10.84
CA LEU A 90 -2.45 -7.24 10.18
C LEU A 90 -2.24 -5.85 10.78
N LEU A 91 -2.09 -4.86 9.90
CA LEU A 91 -2.13 -3.46 10.30
C LEU A 91 -3.55 -2.94 10.13
N VAL A 92 -4.17 -2.50 11.22
CA VAL A 92 -5.54 -2.01 11.25
C VAL A 92 -5.56 -0.57 11.75
N ALA A 93 -6.14 0.32 10.96
CA ALA A 93 -6.46 1.67 11.43
C ALA A 93 -7.84 1.66 12.11
N PRO A 94 -8.07 2.48 13.14
CA PRO A 94 -7.10 3.35 13.81
C PRO A 94 -6.30 2.65 14.92
N VAL A 95 -6.33 1.32 14.99
CA VAL A 95 -5.81 0.50 16.12
C VAL A 95 -4.28 0.57 16.22
N ASN A 96 -3.55 -0.06 15.30
CA ASN A 96 -2.09 -0.19 15.36
C ASN A 96 -1.37 0.39 14.12
N MET A 97 -2.09 0.64 13.02
CA MET A 97 -1.47 0.92 11.72
C MET A 97 -0.54 2.13 11.70
N ARG A 98 -0.96 3.28 12.27
CA ARG A 98 -0.11 4.48 12.30
C ARG A 98 1.17 4.21 13.07
N GLN A 99 1.02 3.67 14.29
CA GLN A 99 2.15 3.43 15.19
C GLN A 99 3.13 2.44 14.55
N ARG A 100 2.62 1.41 13.89
CA ARG A 100 3.47 0.44 13.21
C ARG A 100 4.23 1.03 12.03
N PHE A 101 3.63 1.90 11.22
CA PHE A 101 4.37 2.59 10.16
C PHE A 101 5.45 3.52 10.73
N ILE A 102 5.19 4.18 11.86
CA ILE A 102 6.21 4.99 12.54
C ILE A 102 7.38 4.12 12.99
N GLU A 103 7.11 2.98 13.62
CA GLU A 103 8.14 2.01 14.04
C GLU A 103 8.97 1.48 12.87
N LEU A 104 8.33 1.15 11.74
CA LEU A 104 9.03 0.71 10.54
C LEU A 104 9.97 1.80 10.00
N ILE A 105 9.57 3.08 10.07
CA ILE A 105 10.45 4.19 9.69
C ILE A 105 11.59 4.37 10.71
N ASP A 106 11.29 4.23 12.01
CA ASP A 106 12.30 4.28 13.08
C ASP A 106 13.35 3.17 12.96
N GLN A 107 12.96 1.98 12.48
CA GLN A 107 13.89 0.89 12.17
C GLN A 107 14.85 1.26 11.04
N GLU A 108 14.35 1.84 9.94
CA GLU A 108 15.20 2.33 8.85
C GLU A 108 16.15 3.45 9.31
N ILE A 109 15.69 4.34 10.21
CA ILE A 109 16.54 5.33 10.87
C ILE A 109 17.66 4.64 11.65
N GLY A 110 17.32 3.64 12.47
CA GLY A 110 18.30 2.88 13.25
C GLY A 110 19.36 2.22 12.36
N HIS A 111 18.95 1.65 11.23
CA HIS A 111 19.86 1.05 10.26
C HIS A 111 20.80 2.08 9.61
N ALA A 112 20.27 3.24 9.18
CA ALA A 112 21.08 4.30 8.61
C ALA A 112 22.12 4.84 9.61
N LEU A 113 21.71 5.04 10.87
CA LEU A 113 22.61 5.51 11.93
C LEU A 113 23.67 4.48 12.33
N SER A 114 23.40 3.17 12.15
CA SER A 114 24.40 2.12 12.37
C SER A 114 25.34 1.90 11.19
N GLY A 115 25.22 2.69 10.12
CA GLY A 115 26.04 2.57 8.91
C GLY A 115 25.55 1.56 7.87
N SER A 116 24.36 0.97 8.07
CA SER A 116 23.68 0.17 7.05
C SER A 116 22.89 1.07 6.11
N GLU A 117 22.58 0.60 4.89
CA GLU A 117 21.70 1.34 3.99
C GLU A 117 20.24 1.27 4.45
N GLY A 118 19.70 2.38 4.95
CA GLY A 118 18.26 2.54 5.19
C GLY A 118 17.53 2.94 3.91
N ARG A 119 16.42 2.28 3.58
CA ARG A 119 15.63 2.60 2.38
C ARG A 119 14.13 2.39 2.57
N ILE A 120 13.36 3.37 2.13
CA ILE A 120 11.90 3.35 2.10
C ILE A 120 11.42 3.61 0.67
N VAL A 121 10.49 2.78 0.18
CA VAL A 121 9.76 3.07 -1.05
C VAL A 121 8.27 2.93 -0.77
N ALA A 122 7.49 3.99 -0.98
CA ALA A 122 6.05 3.94 -0.69
C ALA A 122 5.23 4.52 -1.85
N LYS A 123 4.23 3.75 -2.28
CA LYS A 123 3.26 4.11 -3.31
C LYS A 123 1.88 4.26 -2.69
N MET A 124 1.21 5.38 -2.94
CA MET A 124 -0.14 5.65 -2.43
C MET A 124 -0.84 6.78 -3.19
N ASN A 125 -2.09 7.07 -2.85
CA ASN A 125 -2.85 8.15 -3.46
C ASN A 125 -2.64 9.50 -2.77
N GLY A 126 -2.33 9.51 -1.48
CA GLY A 126 -2.11 10.75 -0.75
C GLY A 126 -1.22 10.60 0.48
N LEU A 127 -0.47 11.65 0.78
CA LEU A 127 0.41 11.77 1.94
C LEU A 127 0.16 13.11 2.63
N GLU A 128 -0.46 13.05 3.81
CA GLU A 128 -0.88 14.24 4.58
C GLU A 128 -0.65 14.10 6.09
N ASP A 129 -0.59 12.88 6.63
CA ASP A 129 -0.55 12.66 8.07
C ASP A 129 0.68 13.35 8.71
N PRO A 130 0.50 14.32 9.64
CA PRO A 130 1.62 15.09 10.15
C PRO A 130 2.63 14.31 11.01
N MET A 131 2.24 13.15 11.56
CA MET A 131 3.17 12.31 12.32
C MET A 131 4.06 11.53 11.35
N ILE A 132 3.46 10.92 10.32
CA ILE A 132 4.21 10.22 9.28
C ILE A 132 5.12 11.18 8.50
N VAL A 133 4.63 12.35 8.08
CA VAL A 133 5.44 13.34 7.34
C VAL A 133 6.65 13.80 8.15
N ARG A 134 6.48 14.09 9.45
CA ARG A 134 7.60 14.46 10.33
C ARG A 134 8.62 13.33 10.45
N LYS A 135 8.12 12.10 10.65
CA LYS A 135 8.98 10.93 10.77
C LYS A 135 9.76 10.63 9.48
N LEU A 136 9.19 10.89 8.30
CA LEU A 136 9.90 10.80 7.02
C LEU A 136 11.01 11.86 6.89
N TYR A 137 10.80 13.09 7.39
CA TYR A 137 11.88 14.09 7.45
C TYR A 137 12.99 13.67 8.39
N GLU A 138 12.66 13.18 9.59
CA GLU A 138 13.64 12.61 10.53
C GLU A 138 14.45 11.49 9.87
N ALA A 139 13.79 10.60 9.12
CA ALA A 139 14.44 9.55 8.36
C ALA A 139 15.40 10.06 7.28
N SER A 140 14.97 11.06 6.49
CA SER A 140 15.87 11.70 5.53
C SER A 140 17.09 12.32 6.20
N GLN A 141 16.92 12.97 7.35
CA GLN A 141 18.02 13.61 8.10
C GLN A 141 19.01 12.58 8.66
N ALA A 142 18.53 11.38 9.00
CA ALA A 142 19.35 10.26 9.43
C ALA A 142 20.10 9.55 8.29
N GLY A 143 19.84 9.93 7.03
CA GLY A 143 20.48 9.32 5.85
C GLY A 143 19.66 8.23 5.15
N VAL A 144 18.41 7.99 5.57
CA VAL A 144 17.54 7.02 4.90
C VAL A 144 17.18 7.51 3.49
N SER A 145 17.35 6.67 2.48
CA SER A 145 16.91 6.95 1.11
C SER A 145 15.41 6.71 0.96
N ILE A 146 14.65 7.71 0.53
CA ILE A 146 13.18 7.66 0.52
C ILE A 146 12.63 8.01 -0.86
N ASP A 147 11.93 7.06 -1.47
CA ASP A 147 11.21 7.24 -2.73
C ASP A 147 9.69 7.16 -2.50
N LEU A 148 8.98 8.25 -2.82
CA LEU A 148 7.53 8.35 -2.63
C LEU A 148 6.83 8.46 -3.98
N ILE A 149 5.97 7.50 -4.30
CA ILE A 149 5.11 7.51 -5.49
C ILE A 149 3.71 7.94 -5.03
N VAL A 150 3.45 9.24 -5.03
CA VAL A 150 2.19 9.85 -4.56
C VAL A 150 1.47 10.50 -5.72
N ARG A 151 0.37 9.89 -6.13
CA ARG A 151 -0.43 10.35 -7.27
C ARG A 151 -1.14 11.69 -7.01
N GLY A 152 -1.83 11.77 -5.87
CA GLY A 152 -2.71 12.88 -5.50
C GLY A 152 -2.04 13.85 -4.54
N ASN A 153 -2.74 14.19 -3.47
CA ASN A 153 -2.28 15.22 -2.52
C ASN A 153 -1.04 14.75 -1.75
N CYS A 154 0.04 15.54 -1.81
CA CYS A 154 1.25 15.33 -1.02
C CYS A 154 1.61 16.61 -0.26
N ARG A 155 1.64 16.56 1.08
CA ARG A 155 2.07 17.68 1.94
C ARG A 155 3.56 17.68 2.25
N LEU A 156 4.27 16.60 1.92
CA LEU A 156 5.71 16.52 2.05
C LEU A 156 6.39 17.31 0.91
N ARG A 157 7.49 18.00 1.21
CA ARG A 157 8.33 18.72 0.25
C ARG A 157 9.71 18.05 0.16
N PRO A 158 10.11 17.51 -0.99
CA PRO A 158 11.44 16.93 -1.18
C PRO A 158 12.53 18.01 -1.37
N GLY A 159 13.80 17.66 -1.14
CA GLY A 159 14.96 18.50 -1.48
C GLY A 159 15.09 19.81 -0.69
N ILE A 160 14.50 19.89 0.51
CA ILE A 160 14.77 20.99 1.45
C ILE A 160 16.13 20.70 2.11
N PRO A 161 17.12 21.61 1.99
CA PRO A 161 18.45 21.40 2.56
C PRO A 161 18.42 21.08 4.06
N GLY A 162 19.06 19.97 4.44
CA GLY A 162 19.15 19.49 5.82
C GLY A 162 17.85 18.90 6.38
N VAL A 163 16.82 18.68 5.56
CA VAL A 163 15.50 18.20 6.00
C VAL A 163 14.98 17.06 5.13
N SER A 164 15.06 17.20 3.81
CA SER A 164 14.50 16.22 2.86
C SER A 164 15.40 15.96 1.66
N ASP A 165 16.71 16.11 1.83
CA ASP A 165 17.73 15.88 0.80
C ASP A 165 17.68 14.46 0.22
N ASN A 166 17.28 13.48 1.02
CA ASN A 166 17.21 12.07 0.65
C ASN A 166 15.80 11.61 0.26
N ILE A 167 14.87 12.56 0.04
CA ILE A 167 13.50 12.25 -0.36
C ILE A 167 13.26 12.66 -1.80
N ARG A 168 12.79 11.70 -2.62
CA ARG A 168 12.25 11.95 -3.96
C ARG A 168 10.75 11.69 -3.97
N VAL A 169 9.99 12.58 -4.62
CA VAL A 169 8.54 12.41 -4.80
C VAL A 169 8.20 12.38 -6.28
N LEU A 170 7.58 11.28 -6.71
CA LEU A 170 7.04 11.07 -8.06
C LEU A 170 5.51 10.98 -8.02
N SER A 171 4.85 11.47 -9.07
CA SER A 171 3.44 11.25 -9.35
C SER A 171 3.30 10.64 -10.74
N ILE A 172 2.66 9.48 -10.86
CA ILE A 172 2.44 8.81 -12.14
C ILE A 172 1.04 9.13 -12.64
N ILE A 173 0.97 9.78 -13.79
CA ILE A 173 -0.28 10.17 -14.44
C ILE A 173 -0.33 9.50 -15.81
N GLY A 174 -1.18 8.48 -15.93
CA GLY A 174 -1.41 7.72 -17.16
C GLY A 174 -2.90 7.57 -17.47
N ARG A 175 -3.21 6.63 -18.38
CA ARG A 175 -4.58 6.31 -18.78
C ARG A 175 -5.40 5.77 -17.61
N ASN A 176 -4.80 4.86 -16.83
CA ASN A 176 -5.46 4.26 -15.68
C ASN A 176 -5.23 5.11 -14.43
N LEU A 177 -6.20 5.06 -13.51
CA LEU A 177 -6.11 5.72 -12.23
C LEU A 177 -5.17 4.94 -11.31
N GLU A 178 -3.93 5.42 -11.12
CA GLU A 178 -3.05 4.84 -10.10
C GLU A 178 -3.77 4.79 -8.75
N HIS A 179 -4.02 3.61 -8.19
CA HIS A 179 -4.82 3.49 -6.96
C HIS A 179 -4.23 2.50 -5.94
N SER A 180 -3.32 1.64 -6.36
CA SER A 180 -2.64 0.68 -5.49
C SER A 180 -1.79 1.37 -4.44
N ARG A 181 -1.73 0.75 -3.25
CA ARG A 181 -0.90 1.18 -2.13
C ARG A 181 0.07 0.05 -1.80
N ILE A 182 1.36 0.37 -1.84
CA ILE A 182 2.47 -0.56 -1.59
C ILE A 182 3.48 0.16 -0.70
N PHE A 183 3.94 -0.49 0.35
CA PHE A 183 4.94 0.06 1.26
C PHE A 183 6.10 -0.92 1.37
N TYR A 184 7.31 -0.42 1.16
CA TYR A 184 8.56 -1.18 1.20
C TYR A 184 9.52 -0.53 2.19
N PHE A 185 10.14 -1.37 3.01
CA PHE A 185 11.20 -1.03 3.96
C PHE A 185 12.33 -2.03 3.75
N ALA A 186 13.58 -1.56 3.60
CA ALA A 186 14.71 -2.44 3.30
C ALA A 186 15.10 -3.36 4.45
N ASN A 187 14.88 -2.93 5.69
CA ASN A 187 15.02 -3.69 6.93
C ASN A 187 16.33 -4.50 6.96
N ASN A 188 17.44 -3.80 6.71
CA ASN A 188 18.81 -4.33 6.73
C ASN A 188 19.00 -5.62 5.90
N GLY A 189 18.42 -5.66 4.69
CA GLY A 189 18.55 -6.79 3.77
C GLY A 189 17.46 -7.86 3.91
N ALA A 190 16.52 -7.70 4.86
CA ALA A 190 15.35 -8.55 5.02
C ALA A 190 14.06 -7.75 4.72
N PRO A 191 13.81 -7.38 3.45
CA PRO A 191 12.83 -6.37 3.12
C PRO A 191 11.41 -6.73 3.54
N LEU A 192 10.68 -5.72 4.01
CA LEU A 192 9.29 -5.83 4.41
C LEU A 192 8.40 -5.16 3.36
N TYR A 193 7.37 -5.87 2.91
CA TYR A 193 6.40 -5.39 1.95
C TYR A 193 5.00 -5.40 2.56
N TYR A 194 4.24 -4.34 2.34
CA TYR A 194 2.83 -4.26 2.71
C TYR A 194 2.00 -3.76 1.54
N ILE A 195 0.78 -4.30 1.41
CA ILE A 195 -0.28 -3.70 0.58
C ILE A 195 -1.50 -3.43 1.43
N GLY A 196 -2.30 -2.43 1.09
CA GLY A 196 -3.48 -2.12 1.89
C GLY A 196 -4.41 -1.07 1.32
N SER A 197 -5.43 -0.75 2.09
CA SER A 197 -6.50 0.19 1.69
C SER A 197 -6.23 1.64 2.12
N ALA A 198 -5.27 1.86 3.03
CA ALA A 198 -4.97 3.16 3.60
C ALA A 198 -3.92 3.95 2.80
N ASP A 199 -4.22 5.23 2.59
CA ASP A 199 -3.20 6.24 2.32
C ASP A 199 -2.60 6.74 3.65
N TRP A 200 -1.42 7.37 3.63
CA TRP A 200 -0.86 8.06 4.80
C TRP A 200 -1.51 9.44 4.99
N MET A 201 -2.83 9.44 5.20
CA MET A 201 -3.61 10.64 5.52
C MET A 201 -4.28 10.48 6.89
N ARG A 202 -4.43 11.59 7.63
CA ARG A 202 -5.05 11.59 8.97
C ARG A 202 -6.40 10.87 9.00
N ARG A 203 -7.26 11.13 8.02
CA ARG A 203 -8.59 10.50 7.94
C ARG A 203 -8.52 8.97 7.79
N ASN A 204 -7.53 8.45 7.07
CA ASN A 204 -7.35 7.02 6.83
C ASN A 204 -6.80 6.35 8.10
N LEU A 205 -5.86 7.01 8.78
CA LEU A 205 -5.19 6.46 9.95
C LEU A 205 -5.94 6.68 11.29
N SER A 206 -6.96 7.54 11.34
CA SER A 206 -7.68 7.86 12.60
C SER A 206 -9.20 7.79 12.55
N SER A 207 -9.81 7.94 11.37
CA SER A 207 -11.27 8.07 11.26
C SER A 207 -11.91 7.00 10.38
N ARG A 208 -11.12 5.99 10.02
CA ARG A 208 -11.53 4.87 9.16
C ARG A 208 -11.01 3.57 9.72
N VAL A 209 -11.77 2.52 9.45
CA VAL A 209 -11.24 1.15 9.56
C VAL A 209 -10.60 0.79 8.23
N GLU A 210 -9.28 0.72 8.23
CA GLU A 210 -8.45 0.39 7.08
C GLU A 210 -7.57 -0.81 7.42
N THR A 211 -7.11 -1.54 6.40
CA THR A 211 -6.25 -2.72 6.57
C THR A 211 -5.03 -2.64 5.67
N ALA A 212 -3.87 -3.03 6.18
CA ALA A 212 -2.70 -3.38 5.38
C ALA A 212 -2.13 -4.72 5.84
N ILE A 213 -1.75 -5.55 4.87
CA ILE A 213 -1.25 -6.91 5.09
C ILE A 213 0.21 -7.01 4.68
N PRO A 214 1.03 -7.79 5.39
CA PRO A 214 2.37 -8.11 4.93
C PRO A 214 2.32 -9.05 3.72
N ILE A 215 3.27 -8.89 2.81
CA ILE A 215 3.54 -9.83 1.72
C ILE A 215 4.79 -10.62 2.09
N GLU A 216 4.60 -11.87 2.49
CA GLU A 216 5.68 -12.75 2.96
C GLU A 216 6.19 -13.71 1.87
N ASP A 217 5.39 -13.98 0.83
CA ASP A 217 5.80 -14.86 -0.28
C ASP A 217 6.83 -14.14 -1.18
N PRO A 218 8.07 -14.66 -1.30
CA PRO A 218 9.12 -14.01 -2.08
C PRO A 218 8.75 -13.73 -3.53
N ARG A 219 7.94 -14.61 -4.16
CA ARG A 219 7.50 -14.44 -5.55
C ARG A 219 6.58 -13.23 -5.71
N ILE A 220 5.74 -12.98 -4.70
CA ILE A 220 4.86 -11.81 -4.68
C ILE A 220 5.68 -10.57 -4.34
N GLN A 221 6.68 -10.67 -3.44
CA GLN A 221 7.60 -9.57 -3.14
C GLN A 221 8.38 -9.11 -4.38
N GLU A 222 8.88 -10.05 -5.20
CA GLU A 222 9.51 -9.74 -6.50
C GLU A 222 8.57 -8.96 -7.42
N TYR A 223 7.29 -9.34 -7.48
CA TYR A 223 6.29 -8.61 -8.25
C TYR A 223 5.97 -7.23 -7.68
N MET A 224 5.94 -7.08 -6.34
CA MET A 224 5.78 -5.77 -5.69
C MET A 224 6.98 -4.86 -6.02
N TRP A 225 8.19 -5.40 -5.97
CA TRP A 225 9.39 -4.69 -6.37
C TRP A 225 9.36 -4.30 -7.84
N LEU A 226 8.93 -5.19 -8.75
CA LEU A 226 8.76 -4.87 -10.16
C LEU A 226 7.85 -3.65 -10.36
N ILE A 227 6.71 -3.59 -9.67
CA ILE A 227 5.78 -2.44 -9.76
C ILE A 227 6.46 -1.16 -9.27
N LEU A 228 7.10 -1.21 -8.09
CA LEU A 228 7.77 -0.04 -7.50
C LEU A 228 8.94 0.42 -8.37
N HIS A 229 9.84 -0.50 -8.74
CA HIS A 229 11.03 -0.21 -9.53
C HIS A 229 10.67 0.35 -10.91
N SER A 230 9.70 -0.23 -11.62
CA SER A 230 9.25 0.30 -12.90
C SER A 230 8.57 1.66 -12.76
N SER A 231 7.88 1.91 -11.65
CA SER A 231 7.32 3.24 -11.33
C SER A 231 8.42 4.29 -11.10
N LEU A 232 9.48 3.94 -10.37
CA LEU A 232 10.62 4.83 -10.11
C LEU A 232 11.47 5.12 -11.35
N ASN A 233 11.47 4.21 -12.33
CA ASN A 233 12.21 4.34 -13.59
C ASN A 233 11.32 4.77 -14.76
N ASP A 234 10.12 5.26 -14.50
CA ASP A 234 9.27 5.84 -15.52
C ASP A 234 9.76 7.26 -15.88
N TYR A 235 10.05 7.50 -17.16
CA TYR A 235 10.44 8.80 -17.72
C TYR A 235 9.41 9.39 -18.69
N ARG A 236 8.20 8.84 -18.74
CA ARG A 236 7.14 9.23 -19.69
C ARG A 236 5.85 9.68 -19.01
N GLN A 237 5.37 8.92 -18.02
CA GLN A 237 4.16 9.19 -17.24
C GLN A 237 4.47 9.78 -15.86
N ALA A 238 5.73 9.71 -15.40
CA ALA A 238 6.13 10.25 -14.10
C ALA A 238 6.39 11.76 -14.12
N TRP A 239 5.87 12.41 -13.08
CA TRP A 239 6.09 13.81 -12.73
C TRP A 239 6.85 13.87 -11.42
N GLU A 240 8.00 14.53 -11.41
CA GLU A 240 8.83 14.69 -10.23
C GLU A 240 8.48 16.02 -9.53
N MET A 241 8.27 15.98 -8.22
CA MET A 241 8.09 17.21 -7.42
C MET A 241 9.46 17.84 -7.15
N LEU A 242 9.61 19.11 -7.52
CA LEU A 242 10.78 19.94 -7.23
C LEU A 242 10.70 20.52 -5.80
N PRO A 243 11.81 21.06 -5.24
CA PRO A 243 11.81 21.60 -3.87
C PRO A 243 10.83 22.75 -3.62
N ASP A 244 10.55 23.55 -4.66
CA ASP A 244 9.55 24.61 -4.60
C ASP A 244 8.10 24.09 -4.70
N GLY A 245 7.94 22.78 -4.90
CA GLY A 245 6.67 22.10 -4.96
C GLY A 245 6.01 22.02 -6.32
N ARG A 246 6.61 22.61 -7.35
CA ARG A 246 6.15 22.44 -8.74
C ARG A 246 6.50 21.05 -9.22
N TYR A 247 5.65 20.52 -10.10
CA TYR A 247 5.91 19.24 -10.73
C TYR A 247 6.48 19.45 -12.12
N ARG A 248 7.49 18.65 -12.47
CA ARG A 248 8.08 18.59 -13.80
C ARG A 248 7.93 17.17 -14.33
N GLN A 249 7.33 17.03 -15.52
CA GLN A 249 7.28 15.74 -16.18
C GLN A 249 8.69 15.31 -16.57
N ARG A 250 9.05 14.08 -16.21
CA ARG A 250 10.30 13.46 -16.68
C ARG A 250 10.21 13.26 -18.19
N GLN A 251 11.36 13.33 -18.86
CA GLN A 251 11.46 13.15 -20.30
C GLN A 251 12.37 11.96 -20.60
N PRO A 252 12.04 11.12 -21.59
CA PRO A 252 12.94 10.07 -22.04
C PRO A 252 14.24 10.68 -22.60
N PHE A 253 15.35 9.95 -22.49
CA PHE A 253 16.62 10.30 -23.12
C PHE A 253 16.91 9.38 -24.32
N ALA A 254 17.86 9.75 -25.19
CA ALA A 254 18.20 8.95 -26.36
C ALA A 254 18.78 7.57 -25.96
N GLY A 255 18.27 6.48 -26.54
CA GLY A 255 18.64 5.10 -26.18
C GLY A 255 17.63 4.38 -25.28
N SER A 256 16.44 4.95 -25.13
CA SER A 256 15.49 4.54 -24.11
C SER A 256 14.83 3.16 -24.33
N ASN A 257 14.72 2.35 -23.28
CA ASN A 257 14.13 1.00 -23.30
C ASN A 257 12.58 1.00 -23.42
N ALA A 258 11.94 -0.18 -23.44
CA ALA A 258 10.49 -0.32 -23.59
C ALA A 258 9.68 0.40 -22.49
N LEU A 259 10.20 0.43 -21.25
CA LEU A 259 9.58 1.16 -20.14
C LEU A 259 9.61 2.67 -20.39
N GLU A 260 10.75 3.17 -20.86
CA GLU A 260 10.95 4.60 -21.09
C GLU A 260 10.19 5.11 -22.33
N SER A 261 9.98 4.26 -23.34
CA SER A 261 9.16 4.60 -24.52
C SER A 261 7.66 4.44 -24.29
N GLY A 262 7.22 3.47 -23.48
CA GLY A 262 5.79 3.16 -23.27
C GLY A 262 5.17 3.74 -21.99
N GLY A 263 5.97 4.04 -20.97
CA GLY A 263 5.50 4.32 -19.61
C GLY A 263 5.12 3.05 -18.83
N VAL A 264 5.10 3.17 -17.51
CA VAL A 264 4.92 2.07 -16.55
C VAL A 264 3.61 1.33 -16.74
N GLN A 265 2.51 2.04 -17.05
CA GLN A 265 1.22 1.37 -17.24
C GLN A 265 1.25 0.43 -18.45
N ASN A 266 1.85 0.86 -19.55
CA ASN A 266 1.97 0.02 -20.75
C ASN A 266 2.93 -1.15 -20.51
N TYR A 267 4.06 -0.89 -19.84
CA TYR A 267 5.01 -1.92 -19.46
C TYR A 267 4.37 -3.02 -18.61
N LEU A 268 3.66 -2.65 -17.53
CA LEU A 268 3.01 -3.62 -16.66
C LEU A 268 1.91 -4.40 -17.37
N MET A 269 1.11 -3.76 -18.23
CA MET A 269 0.12 -4.48 -19.04
C MET A 269 0.74 -5.51 -19.98
N GLN A 270 1.87 -5.17 -20.62
CA GLN A 270 2.59 -6.10 -21.50
C GLN A 270 3.20 -7.25 -20.69
N HIS A 271 3.83 -6.95 -19.55
CA HIS A 271 4.39 -7.94 -18.65
C HIS A 271 3.31 -8.94 -18.21
N THR A 272 2.16 -8.46 -17.71
CA THR A 272 1.05 -9.34 -17.29
C THR A 272 0.53 -10.22 -18.44
N ARG A 273 0.41 -9.68 -19.66
CA ARG A 273 -0.01 -10.48 -20.83
C ARG A 273 0.96 -11.63 -21.09
N LEU A 274 2.26 -11.34 -21.15
CA LEU A 274 3.29 -12.34 -21.42
C LEU A 274 3.35 -13.44 -20.35
N THR A 275 3.27 -13.07 -19.07
CA THR A 275 3.28 -14.04 -17.97
C THR A 275 2.01 -14.87 -17.92
N SER A 276 0.84 -14.30 -18.28
CA SER A 276 -0.42 -15.04 -18.33
C SER A 276 -0.49 -16.08 -19.46
N THR A 277 0.21 -15.84 -20.58
CA THR A 277 0.25 -16.76 -21.72
C THR A 277 1.25 -17.91 -21.57
N LEU A 278 2.19 -17.81 -20.62
CA LEU A 278 3.24 -18.82 -20.37
C LEU A 278 2.91 -19.77 -19.21
N GLY A 279 1.78 -19.56 -18.52
CA GLY A 279 1.35 -20.37 -17.37
C GLY A 279 0.10 -21.22 -17.63
N GLY A 280 -0.21 -21.51 -18.89
CA GLY A 280 -1.28 -22.42 -19.31
C GLY A 280 -0.76 -23.76 -19.79
#